data_AF-A0A971J819-F1
#
_entry.id   AF-A0A971J819-F1
#
_cell.length_a   1.000
_cell.length_b   1.000
_cell.length_c   1.000
_cell.angle_alpha   90.00
_cell.angle_beta   90.00
_cell.angle_gamma   90.00
#
_symmetry.space_group_name_H-M   'P 1'
#
loop_
_entity.id
_entity.type
_entity.pdbx_description
1 polymer ?
#
loop_
_entity_poly.entity_id
_entity_poly.type
_entity_poly.pdbx_seq_one_letter_code
_entity_poly.pdbx_strand_id
1 'polypeptide(L)'
;MSRNLETYKIWAPDNALWTQWAKPVLFFWEPGLVNYFKLEIPEIKWIQSVDTHTMIIVDLPGSSGVSEALALARLGYRPVPLYNGVNSQTESTIVKVADIARALYKGADELSTYYIRSDAPPVFMLDSNRMSGRGKEPGKFDNRWCVFPQDMPSSAFLIRTGINKVIVRADSIQNDLSHILCRYQEAGIEIYLSKDEEIKKIPVVKPSMFKSLSYRFKTILGLTRNAAGGFGGHIPEPTQSSSSGVRYHGYG
;
A
#
# COMPACT_ATOMS: atom_id res chain seq x y z
N MET A 1 19.32 -19.68 -0.05
CA MET A 1 18.46 -18.72 0.69
C MET A 1 17.02 -19.08 0.31
N SER A 2 15.98 -18.79 1.11
CA SER A 2 14.62 -19.15 0.67
C SER A 2 14.21 -18.24 -0.49
N ARG A 3 13.54 -18.78 -1.51
CA ARG A 3 13.07 -18.01 -2.68
C ARG A 3 12.31 -16.76 -2.28
N ASN A 4 11.46 -16.87 -1.26
CA ASN A 4 10.73 -15.77 -0.63
C ASN A 4 11.64 -14.60 -0.20
N LEU A 5 12.75 -14.91 0.46
CA LEU A 5 13.70 -13.90 0.91
C LEU A 5 14.49 -13.31 -0.27
N GLU A 6 14.85 -14.13 -1.26
CA GLU A 6 15.49 -13.67 -2.50
C GLU A 6 14.57 -12.70 -3.26
N THR A 7 13.29 -13.05 -3.45
CA THR A 7 12.27 -12.18 -4.03
C THR A 7 12.15 -10.87 -3.25
N TYR A 8 12.06 -10.92 -1.93
CA TYR A 8 12.02 -9.70 -1.10
C TYR A 8 13.27 -8.83 -1.31
N LYS A 9 14.46 -9.42 -1.38
CA LYS A 9 15.72 -8.69 -1.54
C LYS A 9 15.90 -8.04 -2.92
N ILE A 10 15.18 -8.50 -3.95
CA ILE A 10 15.12 -7.81 -5.24
C ILE A 10 14.40 -6.47 -5.09
N TRP A 11 13.28 -6.45 -4.35
CA TRP A 11 12.54 -5.21 -4.05
C TRP A 11 13.22 -4.36 -2.98
N ALA A 12 13.89 -5.00 -2.02
CA ALA A 12 14.47 -4.38 -0.84
C ALA A 12 15.96 -4.72 -0.67
N PRO A 13 16.84 -4.36 -1.62
CA PRO A 13 18.27 -4.59 -1.48
C PRO A 13 18.86 -3.81 -0.29
N ASP A 14 19.85 -4.40 0.38
CA ASP A 14 20.43 -3.88 1.63
C ASP A 14 21.22 -2.58 1.45
N ASN A 15 21.70 -2.32 0.25
CA ASN A 15 22.50 -1.13 -0.07
C ASN A 15 21.67 0.06 -0.57
N ALA A 16 20.34 -0.08 -0.68
CA ALA A 16 19.47 0.99 -1.16
C ALA A 16 18.84 1.77 0.00
N LEU A 17 18.85 3.09 -0.10
CA LEU A 17 18.47 3.98 1.00
C LEU A 17 17.02 3.79 1.49
N TRP A 18 16.11 3.58 0.53
CA TRP A 18 14.67 3.64 0.76
C TRP A 18 14.03 2.29 1.11
N THR A 19 14.80 1.21 1.07
CA THR A 19 14.28 -0.15 1.23
C THR A 19 14.01 -0.52 2.69
N GLN A 20 14.51 0.27 3.64
CA GLN A 20 14.20 0.14 5.07
C GLN A 20 12.69 0.28 5.40
N TRP A 21 11.91 0.89 4.50
CA TRP A 21 10.46 1.01 4.63
C TRP A 21 9.70 -0.12 3.90
N ALA A 22 10.37 -0.95 3.11
CA ALA A 22 9.72 -2.05 2.39
C ALA A 22 9.20 -3.10 3.37
N LYS A 23 7.91 -3.43 3.28
CA LYS A 23 7.28 -4.39 4.19
C LYS A 23 7.47 -5.83 3.70
N PRO A 24 8.01 -6.74 4.52
CA PRO A 24 8.27 -8.12 4.10
C PRO A 24 7.02 -9.02 4.11
N VAL A 25 5.89 -8.53 4.65
CA VAL A 25 4.71 -9.36 4.96
C VAL A 25 4.17 -10.13 3.75
N LEU A 26 4.15 -9.52 2.56
CA LEU A 26 3.66 -10.18 1.33
C LEU A 26 4.65 -11.16 0.71
N PHE A 27 5.87 -11.23 1.23
CA PHE A 27 6.90 -12.16 0.79
C PHE A 27 7.02 -13.36 1.72
N PHE A 28 6.28 -13.41 2.84
CA PHE A 28 6.41 -14.52 3.79
C PHE A 28 5.97 -15.86 3.20
N TRP A 29 4.96 -15.85 2.33
CA TRP A 29 4.46 -17.03 1.61
C TRP A 29 4.51 -16.79 0.10
N GLU A 30 5.00 -17.79 -0.65
CA GLU A 30 4.91 -17.74 -2.12
C GLU A 30 3.45 -17.95 -2.54
N PRO A 31 2.85 -17.04 -3.32
CA PRO A 31 1.49 -17.22 -3.77
C PRO A 31 1.43 -18.33 -4.83
N GLY A 32 0.34 -19.10 -4.83
CA GLY A 32 0.06 -20.04 -5.92
C GLY A 32 -0.20 -19.31 -7.25
N LEU A 33 0.01 -20.03 -8.36
CA LEU A 33 -0.30 -19.58 -9.74
C LEU A 33 0.51 -18.36 -10.24
N VAL A 34 1.67 -18.05 -9.66
CA VAL A 34 2.54 -16.95 -10.12
C VAL A 34 2.90 -17.09 -11.60
N ASN A 35 3.21 -18.30 -12.07
CA ASN A 35 3.61 -18.54 -13.46
C ASN A 35 2.51 -18.23 -14.48
N TYR A 36 1.24 -18.26 -14.07
CA TYR A 36 0.09 -17.95 -14.92
C TYR A 36 -0.39 -16.51 -14.75
N PHE A 37 0.15 -15.78 -13.78
CA PHE A 37 -0.19 -14.38 -13.55
C PHE A 37 0.48 -13.52 -14.62
N LYS A 38 -0.33 -12.85 -15.44
CA LYS A 38 0.16 -11.90 -16.44
C LYS A 38 0.33 -10.53 -15.80
N LEU A 39 1.55 -10.01 -15.83
CA LEU A 39 1.87 -8.67 -15.38
C LEU A 39 2.11 -7.79 -16.61
N GLU A 40 1.22 -6.83 -16.85
CA GLU A 40 1.38 -5.86 -17.93
C GLU A 40 2.00 -4.60 -17.35
N ILE A 41 3.16 -4.21 -17.89
CA ILE A 41 3.90 -3.03 -17.45
C ILE A 41 3.60 -1.91 -18.45
N PRO A 42 2.87 -0.86 -18.05
CA PRO A 42 2.44 0.19 -18.96
C PRO A 42 3.61 1.08 -19.41
N GLU A 43 3.39 1.85 -20.47
CA GLU A 43 4.21 3.03 -20.76
C GLU A 43 3.75 4.21 -19.90
N ILE A 44 4.71 4.90 -19.29
CA ILE A 44 4.43 6.08 -18.47
C ILE A 44 4.54 7.32 -19.34
N LYS A 45 3.44 8.05 -19.52
CA LYS A 45 3.41 9.28 -20.32
C LYS A 45 3.50 10.55 -19.51
N TRP A 46 3.13 10.49 -18.24
CA TRP A 46 3.06 11.65 -17.35
C TRP A 46 4.42 12.07 -16.80
N ILE A 47 5.42 11.20 -16.85
CA ILE A 47 6.81 11.50 -16.49
C ILE A 47 7.75 10.87 -17.51
N GLN A 48 8.72 11.65 -17.97
CA GLN A 48 9.58 11.28 -19.10
C GLN A 48 10.99 10.85 -18.66
N SER A 49 11.42 11.25 -17.47
CA SER A 49 12.73 10.92 -16.92
C SER A 49 12.71 10.96 -15.39
N VAL A 50 13.72 10.33 -14.77
CA VAL A 50 13.90 10.38 -13.32
C VAL A 50 14.32 11.78 -12.85
N ASP A 51 13.63 12.29 -11.83
CA ASP A 51 14.03 13.45 -11.04
C ASP A 51 14.45 12.99 -9.65
N THR A 52 15.74 13.15 -9.33
CA THR A 52 16.35 12.71 -8.06
C THR A 52 15.80 13.45 -6.84
N HIS A 53 15.12 14.59 -7.00
CA HIS A 53 14.53 15.37 -5.92
C HIS A 53 13.03 15.06 -5.72
N THR A 54 12.50 14.10 -6.48
CA THR A 54 11.08 13.74 -6.46
C THR A 54 10.89 12.34 -5.90
N MET A 55 10.14 12.24 -4.80
CA MET A 55 9.56 10.98 -4.35
C MET A 55 8.21 10.75 -5.03
N ILE A 56 7.93 9.51 -5.42
CA ILE A 56 6.62 9.12 -5.96
C ILE A 56 5.91 8.20 -4.97
N ILE A 57 4.59 8.38 -4.83
CA ILE A 57 3.70 7.46 -4.13
C ILE A 57 2.70 6.93 -5.14
N VAL A 58 2.78 5.65 -5.47
CA VAL A 58 1.79 4.98 -6.32
C VAL A 58 0.72 4.39 -5.41
N ASP A 59 -0.47 5.00 -5.45
CA ASP A 59 -1.63 4.59 -4.66
C ASP A 59 -2.76 4.17 -5.61
N LEU A 60 -2.53 3.05 -6.30
CA LEU A 60 -3.40 2.48 -7.34
C LEU A 60 -3.99 1.14 -6.87
N PRO A 61 -5.14 0.71 -7.42
CA PRO A 61 -5.83 -0.48 -6.93
C PRO A 61 -5.13 -1.79 -7.32
N GLY A 62 -4.93 -2.67 -6.35
CA GLY A 62 -4.47 -4.04 -6.57
C GLY A 62 -3.08 -4.11 -7.20
N SER A 63 -2.93 -4.98 -8.21
CA SER A 63 -1.65 -5.18 -8.91
C SER A 63 -1.24 -4.00 -9.81
N SER A 64 -2.16 -3.09 -10.15
CA SER A 64 -1.86 -1.95 -11.03
C SER A 64 -0.77 -1.05 -10.46
N GLY A 65 -0.69 -0.91 -9.13
CA GLY A 65 0.39 -0.16 -8.49
C GLY A 65 1.76 -0.80 -8.66
N VAL A 66 1.83 -2.13 -8.69
CA VAL A 66 3.08 -2.88 -8.96
C VAL A 66 3.50 -2.67 -10.41
N SER A 67 2.56 -2.80 -11.35
CA SER A 67 2.81 -2.56 -12.78
C SER A 67 3.33 -1.15 -13.07
N GLU A 68 2.65 -0.12 -12.54
CA GLU A 68 3.06 1.29 -12.72
C GLU A 68 4.45 1.53 -12.12
N ALA A 69 4.73 0.97 -10.93
CA ALA A 69 6.02 1.13 -10.27
C ALA A 69 7.16 0.45 -11.03
N LEU A 70 6.92 -0.70 -11.68
CA LEU A 70 7.91 -1.31 -12.57
C LEU A 70 8.18 -0.45 -13.80
N ALA A 71 7.17 0.21 -14.34
CA ALA A 71 7.37 1.14 -15.45
C ALA A 71 8.20 2.36 -15.00
N LEU A 72 7.96 2.89 -13.81
CA LEU A 72 8.80 3.93 -13.20
C LEU A 72 10.22 3.43 -12.89
N ALA A 73 10.38 2.15 -12.55
CA ALA A 73 11.67 1.54 -12.33
C ALA A 73 12.52 1.50 -13.61
N ARG A 74 11.90 1.30 -14.79
CA ARG A 74 12.58 1.43 -16.09
C ARG A 74 13.16 2.83 -16.32
N LEU A 75 12.52 3.86 -15.77
CA LEU A 75 13.01 5.24 -15.82
C LEU A 75 14.14 5.52 -14.81
N GLY A 76 14.41 4.60 -13.88
CA GLY A 76 15.46 4.70 -12.88
C GLY A 76 14.98 5.02 -11.45
N TYR A 77 13.67 4.95 -11.17
CA TYR A 77 13.15 5.03 -9.81
C TYR A 77 13.32 3.71 -9.05
N ARG A 78 13.33 3.77 -7.71
CA ARG A 78 13.36 2.58 -6.83
C ARG A 78 11.96 2.25 -6.29
N PRO A 79 11.30 1.17 -6.74
CA PRO A 79 10.09 0.70 -6.11
C PRO A 79 10.32 0.25 -4.66
N VAL A 80 9.41 0.62 -3.77
CA VAL A 80 9.43 0.27 -2.34
C VAL A 80 8.05 -0.28 -1.96
N PRO A 81 7.88 -1.61 -1.83
CA PRO A 81 6.60 -2.21 -1.46
C PRO A 81 6.18 -1.81 -0.04
N LEU A 82 5.15 -0.97 0.09
CA LEU A 82 4.57 -0.56 1.37
C LEU A 82 3.19 -1.21 1.62
N TYR A 83 2.82 -2.16 0.77
CA TYR A 83 1.61 -2.93 0.89
C TYR A 83 1.51 -3.62 2.25
N ASN A 84 0.29 -3.59 2.79
CA ASN A 84 -0.10 -4.30 3.99
C ASN A 84 -1.40 -5.06 3.72
N GLY A 85 -1.64 -6.08 4.52
CA GLY A 85 -2.88 -6.84 4.47
C GLY A 85 -2.62 -8.29 4.84
N VAL A 86 -3.53 -8.86 5.63
CA VAL A 86 -3.51 -10.28 5.94
C VAL A 86 -4.25 -11.01 4.82
N ASN A 87 -3.62 -12.03 4.24
CA ASN A 87 -4.32 -12.89 3.31
C ASN A 87 -5.33 -13.76 4.08
N SER A 88 -6.50 -13.99 3.51
CA SER A 88 -7.48 -14.94 4.05
C SER A 88 -7.34 -16.27 3.30
N GLN A 89 -7.77 -17.37 3.93
CA GLN A 89 -8.00 -18.63 3.23
C GLN A 89 -9.23 -18.57 2.32
N THR A 90 -10.10 -17.56 2.52
CA THR A 90 -11.28 -17.32 1.70
C THR A 90 -10.99 -16.32 0.58
N GLU A 91 -11.59 -16.52 -0.59
CA GLU A 91 -11.48 -15.56 -1.69
C GLU A 91 -12.28 -14.27 -1.46
N SER A 92 -13.22 -14.30 -0.52
CA SER A 92 -14.07 -13.17 -0.12
C SER A 92 -13.33 -12.20 0.81
N THR A 93 -12.31 -11.51 0.28
CA THR A 93 -11.54 -10.45 0.97
C THR A 93 -11.88 -9.08 0.40
N ILE A 94 -11.81 -8.04 1.25
CA ILE A 94 -12.00 -6.66 0.79
C ILE A 94 -10.83 -6.22 -0.11
N VAL A 95 -9.59 -6.46 0.32
CA VAL A 95 -8.39 -6.24 -0.48
C VAL A 95 -7.91 -7.57 -1.05
N LYS A 96 -7.75 -7.65 -2.38
CA LYS A 96 -7.28 -8.83 -3.09
C LYS A 96 -5.74 -8.96 -3.00
N VAL A 97 -5.24 -9.18 -1.78
CA VAL A 97 -3.80 -9.22 -1.47
C VAL A 97 -3.06 -10.31 -2.27
N ALA A 98 -3.72 -11.42 -2.60
CA ALA A 98 -3.12 -12.50 -3.40
C ALA A 98 -2.65 -12.01 -4.79
N ASP A 99 -3.41 -11.13 -5.44
CA ASP A 99 -3.05 -10.61 -6.76
C ASP A 99 -1.87 -9.63 -6.68
N ILE A 100 -1.82 -8.83 -5.61
CA ILE A 100 -0.67 -7.96 -5.32
C ILE A 100 0.58 -8.82 -5.08
N ALA A 101 0.47 -9.88 -4.28
CA ALA A 101 1.58 -10.79 -4.01
C ALA A 101 2.06 -11.47 -5.30
N ARG A 102 1.15 -12.00 -6.13
CA ARG A 102 1.52 -12.59 -7.44
C ARG A 102 2.24 -11.57 -8.33
N ALA A 103 1.74 -10.33 -8.37
CA ALA A 103 2.38 -9.25 -9.11
C ALA A 103 3.78 -8.91 -8.56
N LEU A 104 3.98 -8.91 -7.24
CA LEU A 104 5.30 -8.67 -6.63
C LEU A 104 6.29 -9.80 -6.94
N TYR A 105 5.85 -11.06 -6.90
CA TYR A 105 6.71 -12.20 -7.25
C TYR A 105 7.05 -12.18 -8.74
N LYS A 106 6.07 -12.02 -9.62
CA LYS A 106 6.29 -11.93 -11.06
C LYS A 106 7.11 -10.69 -11.44
N GLY A 107 6.85 -9.58 -10.77
CA GLY A 107 7.55 -8.32 -10.95
C GLY A 107 8.98 -8.34 -10.43
N ALA A 108 9.32 -9.23 -9.49
CA ALA A 108 10.70 -9.42 -9.07
C ALA A 108 11.56 -9.99 -10.21
N ASP A 109 11.03 -10.93 -10.99
CA ASP A 109 11.73 -11.47 -12.18
C ASP A 109 12.07 -10.32 -13.13
N GLU A 110 11.10 -9.45 -13.42
CA GLU A 110 11.31 -8.28 -14.27
C GLU A 110 12.30 -7.28 -13.64
N LEU A 111 12.07 -6.88 -12.38
CA LEU A 111 12.86 -5.87 -11.68
C LEU A 111 14.34 -6.27 -11.58
N SER A 112 14.63 -7.57 -11.49
CA SER A 112 16.00 -8.10 -11.47
C SER A 112 16.80 -7.77 -12.74
N THR A 113 16.11 -7.50 -13.86
CA THR A 113 16.74 -7.12 -15.13
C THR A 113 17.07 -5.62 -15.22
N TYR A 114 16.58 -4.81 -14.29
CA TYR A 114 16.77 -3.36 -14.31
C TYR A 114 18.02 -2.95 -13.52
N TYR A 115 18.80 -2.04 -14.11
CA TYR A 115 19.83 -1.34 -13.37
C TYR A 115 19.22 -0.11 -12.67
N ILE A 116 19.11 -0.18 -11.35
CA ILE A 116 18.62 0.92 -10.53
C ILE A 116 19.70 1.30 -9.52
N ARG A 117 20.04 2.59 -9.45
CA ARG A 117 21.03 3.09 -8.51
C ARG A 117 20.61 2.85 -7.05
N SER A 118 21.58 2.77 -6.14
CA SER A 118 21.33 2.62 -4.70
C SER A 118 20.72 3.88 -4.08
N ASP A 119 21.03 5.05 -4.66
CA ASP A 119 20.52 6.37 -4.28
C ASP A 119 19.32 6.83 -5.12
N ALA A 120 18.78 5.96 -5.97
CA ALA A 120 17.62 6.27 -6.81
C ALA A 120 16.43 6.77 -5.96
N PRO A 121 15.69 7.79 -6.42
CA PRO A 121 14.51 8.28 -5.71
C PRO A 121 13.44 7.19 -5.57
N PRO A 122 12.64 7.21 -4.47
CA PRO A 122 11.73 6.12 -4.17
C PRO A 122 10.38 6.25 -4.88
N VAL A 123 9.79 5.10 -5.19
CA VAL A 123 8.38 4.92 -5.55
C VAL A 123 7.76 4.06 -4.46
N PHE A 124 7.08 4.68 -3.51
CA PHE A 124 6.34 3.95 -2.48
C PHE A 124 5.04 3.40 -3.04
N MET A 125 4.85 2.09 -2.95
CA MET A 125 3.70 1.40 -3.51
C MET A 125 2.68 1.08 -2.43
N LEU A 126 1.46 1.57 -2.61
CA LEU A 126 0.29 1.35 -1.76
C LEU A 126 -0.86 0.80 -2.61
N ASP A 127 -1.84 0.18 -1.94
CA ASP A 127 -3.09 -0.24 -2.57
C ASP A 127 -4.20 0.71 -2.15
N SER A 128 -4.86 1.36 -3.12
CA SER A 128 -5.94 2.31 -2.85
C SER A 128 -7.20 1.63 -2.35
N ASN A 129 -7.39 0.33 -2.65
CA ASN A 129 -8.54 -0.42 -2.15
C ASN A 129 -8.56 -0.51 -0.61
N ARG A 130 -7.41 -0.31 0.06
CA ARG A 130 -7.31 -0.22 1.53
C ARG A 130 -8.24 0.83 2.14
N MET A 131 -8.55 1.89 1.39
CA MET A 131 -9.44 2.99 1.81
C MET A 131 -10.76 3.01 1.02
N SER A 132 -10.97 2.06 0.11
CA SER A 132 -12.21 1.95 -0.66
C SER A 132 -13.37 1.36 0.16
N GLY A 133 -14.59 1.63 -0.30
CA GLY A 133 -15.82 1.07 0.28
C GLY A 133 -16.28 1.73 1.59
N ARG A 134 -17.40 1.23 2.13
CA ARG A 134 -18.04 1.76 3.36
C ARG A 134 -17.43 1.25 4.66
N GLY A 135 -16.45 0.35 4.62
CA GLY A 135 -16.00 -0.33 5.83
C GLY A 135 -16.22 -1.83 5.79
N LYS A 136 -16.45 -2.39 6.98
CA LYS A 136 -16.77 -3.80 7.24
C LYS A 136 -17.95 -4.26 6.37
N GLU A 137 -17.66 -4.94 5.26
CA GLU A 137 -18.67 -5.53 4.39
C GLU A 137 -19.08 -6.91 4.93
N PRO A 138 -20.36 -7.13 5.28
CA PRO A 138 -20.84 -8.43 5.75
C PRO A 138 -20.51 -9.56 4.77
N GLY A 139 -20.13 -10.73 5.28
CA GLY A 139 -19.76 -11.89 4.46
C GLY A 139 -18.35 -11.80 3.84
N LYS A 140 -17.60 -10.71 4.08
CA LYS A 140 -16.21 -10.55 3.63
C LYS A 140 -15.23 -10.57 4.80
N PHE A 141 -13.98 -10.91 4.50
CA PHE A 141 -12.84 -10.75 5.39
C PHE A 141 -12.25 -9.35 5.23
N ASP A 142 -12.28 -8.55 6.29
CA ASP A 142 -11.71 -7.20 6.31
C ASP A 142 -10.21 -7.27 6.59
N ASN A 143 -9.41 -7.25 5.53
CA ASN A 143 -7.94 -7.23 5.56
C ASN A 143 -7.35 -5.86 5.18
N ARG A 144 -8.14 -4.79 5.27
CA ARG A 144 -7.65 -3.44 4.99
C ARG A 144 -6.65 -3.00 6.05
N TRP A 145 -5.76 -2.12 5.65
CA TRP A 145 -4.79 -1.47 6.54
C TRP A 145 -4.59 -0.02 6.12
N CYS A 146 -4.51 0.90 7.08
CA CYS A 146 -4.26 2.32 6.81
C CYS A 146 -2.78 2.67 7.01
N VAL A 147 -2.27 3.65 6.28
CA VAL A 147 -0.91 4.14 6.52
C VAL A 147 -0.85 5.17 7.64
N PHE A 148 0.21 5.11 8.42
CA PHE A 148 0.53 6.09 9.44
C PHE A 148 1.82 6.83 9.09
N PRO A 149 2.05 8.02 9.66
CA PRO A 149 3.28 8.76 9.42
C PRO A 149 4.58 8.04 9.80
N GLN A 150 4.54 6.98 10.62
CA GLN A 150 5.70 6.15 10.92
C GLN A 150 5.99 5.10 9.84
N ASP A 151 5.03 4.80 8.96
CA ASP A 151 5.20 3.85 7.86
C ASP A 151 6.01 4.46 6.69
N MET A 152 6.27 5.76 6.69
CA MET A 152 6.99 6.48 5.63
C MET A 152 8.10 7.37 6.19
N PRO A 153 9.06 7.82 5.37
CA PRO A 153 10.12 8.74 5.81
C PRO A 153 9.55 10.02 6.43
N SER A 154 10.24 10.60 7.41
CA SER A 154 9.87 11.91 7.94
C SER A 154 10.22 13.03 6.93
N SER A 155 9.56 14.18 7.03
CA SER A 155 9.90 15.36 6.19
C SER A 155 11.37 15.76 6.34
N ALA A 156 11.90 15.75 7.57
CA ALA A 156 13.30 16.05 7.82
C ALA A 156 14.25 15.04 7.15
N PHE A 157 13.87 13.75 7.09
CA PHE A 157 14.61 12.75 6.34
C PHE A 157 14.60 13.08 4.85
N LEU A 158 13.41 13.29 4.27
CA LEU A 158 13.23 13.60 2.85
C LEU A 158 14.08 14.81 2.41
N ILE A 159 13.97 15.92 3.14
CA ILE A 159 14.72 17.16 2.85
C ILE A 159 16.24 16.91 2.90
N ARG A 160 16.74 16.22 3.94
CA ARG A 160 18.16 15.91 4.07
C ARG A 160 18.68 15.06 2.92
N THR A 161 17.84 14.19 2.36
CA THR A 161 18.15 13.35 1.20
C THR A 161 17.90 14.05 -0.13
N GLY A 162 17.56 15.35 -0.14
CA GLY A 162 17.34 16.15 -1.34
C GLY A 162 15.93 16.09 -1.91
N ILE A 163 15.01 15.33 -1.30
CA ILE A 163 13.62 15.27 -1.76
C ILE A 163 12.88 16.54 -1.33
N ASN A 164 12.43 17.31 -2.32
CA ASN A 164 11.63 18.52 -2.13
C ASN A 164 10.27 18.48 -2.84
N LYS A 165 10.01 17.40 -3.61
CA LYS A 165 8.77 17.18 -4.34
C LYS A 165 8.22 15.77 -4.10
N VAL A 166 6.90 15.67 -3.97
CA VAL A 166 6.17 14.41 -3.89
C VAL A 166 5.09 14.38 -4.95
N ILE A 167 5.09 13.36 -5.80
CA ILE A 167 4.00 13.09 -6.74
C ILE A 167 3.21 11.88 -6.24
N VAL A 168 1.91 12.04 -6.06
CA VAL A 168 1.00 10.95 -5.74
C VAL A 168 0.30 10.52 -7.02
N ARG A 169 0.51 9.29 -7.47
CA ARG A 169 -0.19 8.68 -8.60
C ARG A 169 -1.44 7.97 -8.08
N ALA A 170 -2.59 8.62 -8.23
CA ALA A 170 -3.88 8.16 -7.72
C ALA A 170 -5.04 8.95 -8.35
N ASP A 171 -6.27 8.44 -8.22
CA ASP A 171 -7.48 9.21 -8.57
C ASP A 171 -7.75 10.37 -7.61
N SER A 172 -7.38 10.20 -6.35
CA SER A 172 -7.54 11.19 -5.27
C SER A 172 -6.63 10.86 -4.10
N ILE A 173 -6.36 11.86 -3.25
CA ILE A 173 -5.59 11.66 -2.02
C ILE A 173 -6.47 10.99 -0.97
N GLN A 174 -6.08 9.79 -0.55
CA GLN A 174 -6.75 9.06 0.51
C GLN A 174 -6.56 9.75 1.87
N ASN A 175 -7.56 9.63 2.74
CA ASN A 175 -7.56 10.33 4.03
C ASN A 175 -6.37 9.91 4.90
N ASP A 176 -5.98 8.65 4.93
CA ASP A 176 -4.82 8.18 5.71
C ASP A 176 -3.50 8.81 5.21
N LEU A 177 -3.31 8.83 3.88
CA LEU A 177 -2.15 9.43 3.24
C LEU A 177 -2.08 10.95 3.46
N SER A 178 -3.22 11.63 3.55
CA SER A 178 -3.26 13.08 3.82
C SER A 178 -2.59 13.47 5.14
N HIS A 179 -2.59 12.60 6.17
CA HIS A 179 -1.89 12.84 7.43
C HIS A 179 -0.36 12.83 7.28
N ILE A 180 0.16 12.16 6.26
CA ILE A 180 1.57 12.12 5.93
C ILE A 180 1.91 13.34 5.04
N LEU A 181 1.17 13.51 3.95
CA LEU A 181 1.42 14.58 2.98
C LEU A 181 1.25 15.99 3.57
N CYS A 182 0.31 16.18 4.50
CA CYS A 182 0.15 17.47 5.18
C CYS A 182 1.40 17.83 6.01
N ARG A 183 2.11 16.85 6.59
CA ARG A 183 3.38 17.09 7.31
C ARG A 183 4.52 17.44 6.35
N TYR A 184 4.54 16.84 5.17
CA TYR A 184 5.50 17.17 4.12
C TYR A 184 5.27 18.61 3.63
N GLN A 185 4.01 18.96 3.38
CA GLN A 185 3.62 20.32 2.98
C GLN A 185 3.96 21.36 4.05
N GLU A 186 3.69 21.10 5.35
CA GLU A 186 4.08 21.99 6.46
C GLU A 186 5.60 22.20 6.53
N ALA A 187 6.40 21.25 6.04
CA ALA A 187 7.86 21.33 5.97
C ALA A 187 8.38 21.93 4.65
N GLY A 188 7.48 22.40 3.77
CA GLY A 188 7.85 23.04 2.50
C GLY A 188 8.05 22.10 1.31
N ILE A 189 7.73 20.81 1.44
CA ILE A 189 7.77 19.85 0.31
C ILE A 189 6.54 20.08 -0.58
N GLU A 190 6.76 20.19 -1.88
CA GLU A 190 5.68 20.40 -2.85
C GLU A 190 4.93 19.10 -3.12
N ILE A 191 3.59 19.15 -3.08
CA ILE A 191 2.74 17.98 -3.31
C ILE A 191 2.02 18.12 -4.64
N TYR A 192 2.12 17.08 -5.46
CA TYR A 192 1.47 16.96 -6.75
C TYR A 192 0.60 15.70 -6.80
N LEU A 193 -0.52 15.77 -7.51
CA LEU A 193 -1.36 14.64 -7.85
C LEU A 193 -1.21 14.35 -9.34
N SER A 194 -0.94 13.09 -9.68
CA SER A 194 -0.96 12.57 -11.04
C SER A 194 -2.21 11.73 -11.26
N LYS A 195 -3.15 12.24 -12.07
CA LYS A 195 -4.41 11.58 -12.45
C LYS A 195 -4.56 11.62 -13.96
N ASP A 196 -4.94 10.49 -14.58
CA ASP A 196 -5.21 10.40 -16.04
C ASP A 196 -4.14 11.09 -16.92
N GLU A 197 -2.87 10.84 -16.59
CA GLU A 197 -1.67 11.43 -17.23
C GLU A 197 -1.38 12.92 -16.91
N GLU A 198 -2.26 13.63 -16.23
CA GLU A 198 -2.04 15.03 -15.81
C GLU A 198 -1.38 15.10 -14.43
N ILE A 199 -0.35 15.95 -14.28
CA ILE A 199 0.25 16.29 -12.99
C ILE A 199 -0.19 17.69 -12.57
N LYS A 200 -0.78 17.81 -11.37
CA LYS A 200 -1.18 19.11 -10.81
C LYS A 200 -0.65 19.28 -9.40
N LYS A 201 -0.09 20.46 -9.11
CA LYS A 201 0.25 20.85 -7.73
C LYS A 201 -1.05 21.00 -6.95
N ILE A 202 -1.14 20.37 -5.78
CA ILE A 202 -2.35 20.40 -4.96
C ILE A 202 -2.02 20.87 -3.53
N PRO A 203 -2.86 21.73 -2.93
CA PRO A 203 -2.82 21.93 -1.50
C PRO A 203 -3.43 20.70 -0.81
N VAL A 204 -2.66 20.05 0.06
CA VAL A 204 -3.18 18.98 0.90
C VAL A 204 -3.94 19.59 2.05
N VAL A 205 -5.25 19.35 2.08
CA VAL A 205 -6.14 19.80 3.16
C VAL A 205 -5.76 19.07 4.44
N LYS A 206 -5.67 19.82 5.55
CA LYS A 206 -5.38 19.26 6.87
C LYS A 206 -6.52 18.31 7.29
N PRO A 207 -6.24 17.02 7.53
CA PRO A 207 -7.27 16.07 7.92
C PRO A 207 -7.75 16.30 9.35
N SER A 208 -8.96 15.80 9.65
CA SER A 208 -9.49 15.81 11.01
C SER A 208 -8.54 15.10 11.99
N MET A 209 -8.40 15.61 13.22
CA MET A 209 -7.52 15.04 14.25
C MET A 209 -6.03 14.92 13.82
N PHE A 210 -5.56 15.78 12.91
CA PHE A 210 -4.15 15.84 12.52
C PHE A 210 -3.23 16.06 13.73
N LYS A 211 -2.12 15.31 13.79
CA LYS A 211 -1.15 15.24 14.93
C LYS A 211 -1.74 14.73 16.25
N SER A 212 -3.02 14.41 16.33
CA SER A 212 -3.62 13.78 17.52
C SER A 212 -3.38 12.27 17.54
N LEU A 213 -3.08 11.72 18.71
CA LEU A 213 -3.06 10.27 18.95
C LEU A 213 -4.44 9.63 18.75
N SER A 214 -5.52 10.40 18.91
CA SER A 214 -6.90 9.91 18.79
C SER A 214 -7.27 9.46 17.37
N TYR A 215 -6.65 10.02 16.32
CA TYR A 215 -6.83 9.55 14.95
C TYR A 215 -6.44 8.07 14.85
N ARG A 216 -5.28 7.71 15.43
CA ARG A 216 -4.77 6.34 15.43
C ARG A 216 -5.76 5.38 16.09
N PHE A 217 -6.29 5.76 17.26
CA PHE A 217 -7.30 4.96 17.97
C PHE A 217 -8.59 4.82 17.17
N LYS A 218 -9.12 5.91 16.59
CA LYS A 218 -10.35 5.88 15.79
C LYS A 218 -10.22 5.01 14.53
N THR A 219 -9.11 5.14 13.81
CA THR A 219 -8.88 4.33 12.61
C THR A 219 -8.70 2.85 12.96
N ILE A 220 -7.98 2.54 14.05
CA ILE A 220 -7.84 1.16 14.56
C ILE A 220 -9.19 0.56 14.97
N LEU A 221 -10.09 1.32 15.58
CA LEU A 221 -11.44 0.86 15.94
C LEU A 221 -12.31 0.55 14.69
N GLY A 222 -12.04 1.23 13.58
CA GLY A 222 -12.69 0.98 12.29
C GLY A 222 -12.21 -0.29 11.59
N LEU A 223 -11.04 -0.82 11.96
CA LEU A 223 -10.50 -2.08 11.44
C LEU A 223 -10.98 -3.28 12.26
N THR A 224 -10.99 -4.45 11.63
CA THR A 224 -11.39 -5.70 12.30
C THR A 224 -10.16 -6.38 12.89
N ARG A 225 -10.27 -6.86 14.14
CA ARG A 225 -9.22 -7.61 14.84
C ARG A 225 -9.52 -9.11 14.83
N ASN A 226 -8.48 -9.94 14.78
CA ASN A 226 -8.60 -11.39 14.96
C ASN A 226 -8.58 -11.77 16.44
N ALA A 227 -8.94 -13.03 16.73
CA ALA A 227 -8.95 -13.60 18.08
C ALA A 227 -7.59 -13.62 18.79
N ALA A 228 -6.48 -13.51 18.04
CA ALA A 228 -5.12 -13.45 18.56
C ALA A 228 -4.61 -12.00 18.80
N GLY A 229 -5.47 -10.99 18.67
CA GLY A 229 -5.13 -9.58 18.91
C GLY A 229 -4.45 -8.85 17.73
N GLY A 230 -4.23 -9.54 16.61
CA GLY A 230 -3.80 -8.95 15.33
C GLY A 230 -4.96 -8.37 14.53
N PHE A 231 -4.67 -7.84 13.33
CA PHE A 231 -5.67 -7.29 12.42
C PHE A 231 -6.10 -8.30 11.35
N GLY A 232 -7.32 -8.15 10.83
CA GLY A 232 -7.94 -9.09 9.90
C GLY A 232 -9.05 -9.90 10.57
N GLY A 233 -10.24 -9.98 9.98
CA GLY A 233 -11.31 -10.84 10.50
C GLY A 233 -12.53 -10.92 9.60
N HIS A 234 -13.29 -12.00 9.75
CA HIS A 234 -14.54 -12.18 9.02
C HIS A 234 -15.62 -11.25 9.58
N ILE A 235 -16.33 -10.53 8.71
CA ILE A 235 -17.47 -9.72 9.12
C ILE A 235 -18.71 -10.62 9.09
N PRO A 236 -19.43 -10.78 10.21
CA PRO A 236 -20.64 -11.59 10.25
C PRO A 236 -21.69 -11.06 9.27
N GLU A 237 -22.43 -11.96 8.63
CA GLU A 237 -23.67 -11.58 7.96
C GLU A 237 -24.73 -11.25 9.01
N PRO A 238 -25.52 -10.18 8.83
CA PRO A 238 -26.71 -9.99 9.65
C PRO A 238 -27.63 -11.18 9.38
N THR A 239 -27.70 -12.12 10.31
CA THR A 239 -28.74 -13.15 10.30
C THR A 239 -30.09 -12.43 10.24
N GLN A 240 -30.87 -12.69 9.19
CA GLN A 240 -32.26 -12.29 9.18
C GLN A 240 -32.90 -12.92 10.42
N SER A 241 -33.22 -12.09 11.41
CA SER A 241 -34.06 -12.49 12.53
C SER A 241 -35.49 -12.57 12.03
N SER A 242 -35.80 -13.61 11.27
CA SER A 242 -37.16 -14.04 10.95
C SER A 242 -37.55 -15.21 11.86
N SER A 243 -38.20 -14.85 12.96
CA SER A 243 -39.20 -15.64 13.71
C SER A 243 -38.78 -16.87 14.54
N SER A 244 -39.41 -16.91 15.72
CA SER A 244 -39.66 -18.02 16.65
C SER A 244 -38.52 -18.43 17.59
N GLY A 245 -38.72 -18.05 18.86
CA GLY A 245 -37.91 -18.55 19.96
C GLY A 245 -38.13 -20.04 20.14
N VAL A 246 -37.03 -20.78 20.21
CA VAL A 246 -36.98 -22.08 20.85
C VAL A 246 -35.79 -22.04 21.80
N ARG A 247 -36.08 -21.95 23.09
CA ARG A 247 -35.11 -22.14 24.17
C ARG A 247 -34.72 -23.61 24.20
N TYR A 248 -33.48 -23.94 23.87
CA TYR A 248 -32.89 -25.21 24.28
C TYR A 248 -32.31 -25.05 25.68
N HIS A 249 -32.94 -25.69 26.66
CA HIS A 249 -32.30 -25.99 27.96
C HIS A 249 -31.30 -27.13 27.75
N GLY A 250 -30.01 -26.86 27.98
CA GLY A 250 -29.01 -27.90 28.17
C GLY A 250 -29.02 -28.34 29.64
N TYR A 251 -29.28 -29.62 29.88
CA TYR A 251 -28.96 -30.30 31.14
C TYR A 251 -27.61 -31.00 30.99
N GLY A 252 -26.80 -30.94 32.06
CA GLY A 252 -25.83 -31.98 32.45
C GLY A 252 -24.56 -32.11 31.63
#